data_AF-A0A195FN54-F1
#
_entry.id   AF-A0A195FN54-F1
#
_cell.length_a   1.000
_cell.length_b   1.000
_cell.length_c   1.000
_cell.angle_alpha   90.00
_cell.angle_beta   90.00
_cell.angle_gamma   90.00
#
_symmetry.space_group_name_H-M   'P 1'
#
loop_
_entity.id
_entity.type
_entity.pdbx_description
1 polymer ?
#
loop_
_entity_poly.entity_id
_entity_poly.type
_entity_poly.pdbx_seq_one_letter_code
_entity_poly.pdbx_strand_id
1 'polypeptide(L)'
;MSFPNKEERMKCWGRRDEYWQCLDEGKSQVECIEFRKQYEKFCPTQWVKHFDRKRDYLKFKEQIETGGTCLDGGKLVQSSERSDLSKQVDKKSQAVLEMADKNLHN
;
A
#
# COMPACT_ATOMS: atom_id res chain seq x y z
N MET A 1 -19.87 7.47 -11.96
CA MET A 1 -19.77 7.37 -10.48
C MET A 1 -19.33 8.73 -9.99
N SER A 2 -20.15 9.39 -9.15
CA SER A 2 -19.82 10.71 -8.61
C SER A 2 -18.59 10.61 -7.71
N PHE A 3 -17.73 11.62 -7.75
CA PHE A 3 -16.58 11.68 -6.85
C PHE A 3 -17.09 11.86 -5.42
N PRO A 4 -16.70 10.99 -4.47
CA PRO A 4 -17.13 11.12 -3.08
C PRO A 4 -16.66 12.46 -2.52
N ASN A 5 -17.55 13.10 -1.75
CA ASN A 5 -17.27 14.41 -1.18
C ASN A 5 -16.14 14.30 -0.13
N LYS A 6 -15.51 15.42 0.24
CA LYS A 6 -14.37 15.40 1.20
C LYS A 6 -14.75 14.69 2.52
N GLU A 7 -15.94 14.93 3.03
CA GLU A 7 -16.43 14.33 4.27
C GLU A 7 -16.67 12.82 4.14
N GLU A 8 -17.21 12.37 3.02
CA GLU A 8 -17.45 10.94 2.77
C GLU A 8 -16.14 10.17 2.67
N ARG A 9 -15.12 10.77 2.07
CA ARG A 9 -13.77 10.22 2.04
C ARG A 9 -13.19 10.04 3.44
N MET A 10 -13.32 11.05 4.29
CA MET A 10 -12.84 10.98 5.68
C MET A 10 -13.59 9.89 6.47
N LYS A 11 -14.92 9.80 6.31
CA LYS A 11 -15.73 8.74 6.93
C LYS A 11 -15.30 7.34 6.46
N CYS A 12 -15.06 7.18 5.16
CA CYS A 12 -14.55 5.95 4.57
C CYS A 12 -13.20 5.54 5.17
N TRP A 13 -12.25 6.48 5.29
CA TRP A 13 -10.94 6.21 5.90
C TRP A 13 -11.05 5.84 7.38
N GLY A 14 -11.93 6.50 8.15
CA GLY A 14 -12.18 6.13 9.54
C GLY A 14 -12.68 4.69 9.69
N ARG A 15 -13.67 4.29 8.89
CA ARG A 15 -14.19 2.90 8.90
C ARG A 15 -13.17 1.87 8.42
N ARG A 16 -12.33 2.23 7.46
CA ARG A 16 -11.20 1.40 7.03
C ARG A 16 -10.26 1.14 8.21
N ASP A 17 -9.89 2.19 8.94
CA ASP A 17 -8.90 2.11 10.00
C ASP A 17 -9.44 1.29 11.18
N GLU A 18 -10.72 1.45 11.54
CA GLU A 18 -11.41 0.58 12.51
C GLU A 18 -11.37 -0.90 12.09
N TYR A 19 -11.67 -1.20 10.81
CA TYR A 19 -11.61 -2.56 10.28
C TYR A 19 -10.19 -3.13 10.29
N TRP A 20 -9.19 -2.29 9.97
CA TRP A 20 -7.79 -2.71 9.95
C TRP A 20 -7.26 -2.99 11.33
N GLN A 21 -7.57 -2.12 12.29
CA GLN A 21 -7.25 -2.30 13.70
C GLN A 21 -7.83 -3.61 14.24
N CYS A 22 -9.11 -3.90 13.95
CA CYS A 22 -9.75 -5.16 14.37
C CYS A 22 -8.97 -6.39 13.88
N LEU A 23 -8.50 -6.36 12.64
CA LEU A 23 -7.74 -7.45 12.04
C LEU A 23 -6.27 -7.52 12.52
N ASP A 24 -5.66 -6.39 12.88
CA ASP A 24 -4.30 -6.38 13.46
C ASP A 24 -4.30 -6.84 14.93
N GLU A 25 -5.42 -6.68 15.65
CA GLU A 25 -5.64 -7.27 16.98
C GLU A 25 -5.73 -8.81 16.96
N GLY A 26 -5.62 -9.45 15.78
CA GLY A 26 -5.65 -10.91 15.64
C GLY A 26 -7.04 -11.52 15.84
N LYS A 27 -8.09 -10.70 15.85
CA LYS A 27 -9.48 -11.15 15.97
C LYS A 27 -9.90 -11.94 14.74
N SER A 28 -10.75 -12.94 14.96
CA SER A 28 -11.27 -13.75 13.87
C SER A 28 -12.04 -12.88 12.88
N GLN A 29 -12.02 -13.26 11.60
CA GLN A 29 -12.72 -12.51 10.55
C GLN A 29 -14.22 -12.35 10.83
N VAL A 30 -14.79 -13.25 11.63
CA VAL A 30 -16.19 -13.23 12.09
C VAL A 30 -16.47 -12.03 12.99
N GLU A 31 -15.55 -11.67 13.88
CA GLU A 31 -15.71 -10.50 14.77
C GLU A 31 -15.58 -9.18 14.00
N CYS A 32 -14.77 -9.17 12.94
CA CYS A 32 -14.56 -7.98 12.12
C CYS A 32 -15.57 -7.83 10.95
N ILE A 33 -16.55 -8.75 10.80
CA ILE A 33 -17.57 -8.69 9.73
C ILE A 33 -18.43 -7.43 9.84
N GLU A 34 -18.78 -6.99 11.05
CA GLU A 34 -19.62 -5.79 11.21
C GLU A 34 -18.89 -4.53 10.74
N PHE A 35 -17.59 -4.40 11.02
CA PHE A 35 -16.76 -3.33 10.48
C PHE A 35 -16.61 -3.44 8.96
N ARG A 36 -16.53 -4.67 8.41
CA ARG A 36 -16.49 -4.89 6.97
C ARG A 36 -17.75 -4.38 6.26
N LYS A 37 -18.93 -4.67 6.81
CA LYS A 37 -20.21 -4.17 6.27
C LYS A 37 -20.29 -2.65 6.26
N GLN A 38 -19.84 -2.01 7.35
CA GLN A 38 -19.79 -0.55 7.42
C GLN A 38 -18.81 0.02 6.39
N TYR A 39 -17.64 -0.60 6.28
CA TYR A 39 -16.62 -0.19 5.32
C TYR A 39 -17.13 -0.24 3.87
N GLU A 40 -17.80 -1.31 3.46
CA GLU A 40 -18.39 -1.43 2.11
C GLU A 40 -19.57 -0.47 1.89
N LYS A 41 -20.29 -0.08 2.94
CA LYS A 41 -21.38 0.89 2.87
C LYS A 41 -20.89 2.32 2.68
N PHE A 42 -19.81 2.71 3.34
CA PHE A 42 -19.29 4.08 3.31
C PHE A 42 -18.20 4.31 2.25
N CYS A 43 -17.52 3.26 1.80
CA CYS A 43 -16.48 3.35 0.78
C CYS A 43 -16.94 2.89 -0.60
N PRO A 44 -16.50 3.56 -1.68
CA PRO A 44 -16.67 3.04 -3.03
C PRO A 44 -16.01 1.66 -3.19
N THR A 45 -16.66 0.75 -3.92
CA THR A 45 -16.17 -0.63 -4.13
C THR A 45 -14.77 -0.70 -4.74
N GLN A 46 -14.41 0.26 -5.59
CA GLN A 46 -13.07 0.36 -6.17
C GLN A 46 -11.99 0.63 -5.10
N TRP A 47 -12.31 1.46 -4.11
CA TRP A 47 -11.39 1.76 -3.02
C TRP A 47 -11.24 0.58 -2.09
N VAL A 48 -12.34 -0.10 -1.74
CA VAL A 48 -12.31 -1.33 -0.94
C VAL A 48 -11.35 -2.36 -1.56
N LYS A 49 -11.50 -2.65 -2.86
CA LYS A 49 -10.61 -3.57 -3.60
C LYS A 49 -9.15 -3.12 -3.59
N HIS A 50 -8.89 -1.82 -3.76
CA HIS A 50 -7.54 -1.29 -3.75
C HIS A 50 -6.89 -1.42 -2.36
N PHE A 51 -7.63 -1.09 -1.31
CA PHE A 51 -7.16 -1.16 0.06
C PHE A 51 -6.92 -2.59 0.53
N ASP A 52 -7.78 -3.54 0.17
CA ASP A 52 -7.59 -4.97 0.47
C ASP A 52 -6.28 -5.49 -0.14
N ARG A 53 -6.08 -5.26 -1.46
CA ARG A 53 -4.83 -5.63 -2.14
C ARG A 53 -3.59 -4.98 -1.52
N LYS A 54 -3.71 -3.71 -1.13
CA LYS A 54 -2.61 -2.98 -0.48
C LYS A 54 -2.25 -3.62 0.86
N ARG A 55 -3.24 -4.03 1.65
CA ARG A 55 -3.00 -4.69 2.93
C ARG A 55 -2.35 -6.05 2.73
N ASP A 56 -2.87 -6.86 1.82
CA ASP A 56 -2.30 -8.17 1.50
C ASP A 56 -0.83 -8.00 1.12
N TYR A 57 -0.53 -7.06 0.23
CA TYR A 57 0.84 -6.72 -0.15
C TYR A 57 1.71 -6.32 1.05
N LEU A 58 1.21 -5.52 1.98
CA LEU A 58 1.96 -5.13 3.18
C LEU A 58 2.25 -6.34 4.08
N LYS A 59 1.29 -7.24 4.27
CA LYS A 59 1.51 -8.48 5.04
C LYS A 59 2.48 -9.42 4.32
N PHE A 60 2.38 -9.56 3.01
CA PHE A 60 3.36 -10.32 2.21
C PHE A 60 4.75 -9.69 2.29
N LYS A 61 4.85 -8.36 2.21
CA LYS A 61 6.11 -7.64 2.32
C LYS A 61 6.75 -7.86 3.70
N GLU A 62 5.97 -7.75 4.77
CA GLU A 62 6.42 -8.03 6.14
C GLU A 62 6.90 -9.48 6.29
N GLN A 63 6.19 -10.44 5.70
CA GLN A 63 6.61 -11.85 5.67
C GLN A 63 7.91 -12.06 4.88
N ILE A 64 8.10 -11.36 3.76
CA ILE A 64 9.34 -11.44 2.97
C ILE A 64 10.51 -10.80 3.72
N GLU A 65 10.30 -9.67 4.40
CA GLU A 65 11.34 -9.01 5.20
C GLU A 65 11.72 -9.84 6.43
N THR A 66 10.75 -10.48 7.07
CA THR A 66 10.96 -11.29 8.28
C THR A 66 11.45 -12.71 7.94
N GLY A 67 11.09 -13.24 6.76
CA GLY A 67 11.20 -14.66 6.44
C GLY A 67 11.77 -14.99 5.06
N GLY A 68 12.32 -14.04 4.31
CA GLY A 68 13.32 -14.25 3.25
C GLY A 68 13.06 -15.27 2.12
N THR A 69 11.87 -15.85 1.97
CA THR A 69 11.61 -16.85 0.92
C THR A 69 10.68 -16.28 -0.14
N CYS A 70 11.28 -15.72 -1.19
CA CYS A 70 10.59 -15.56 -2.47
C CYS A 70 10.47 -16.96 -3.10
N LEU A 71 9.25 -17.45 -3.32
CA LEU A 71 9.02 -18.60 -4.21
C LEU A 71 8.83 -18.08 -5.63
N ASP A 72 9.94 -17.72 -6.28
CA ASP A 72 9.99 -17.69 -7.74
C ASP A 72 10.71 -18.97 -8.18
N GLY A 73 9.97 -19.90 -8.78
CA GLY A 73 10.52 -20.88 -9.72
C GLY A 73 11.79 -21.63 -9.32
N GLY A 74 11.96 -22.00 -8.04
CA GLY A 74 13.03 -22.87 -7.59
C GLY A 74 14.43 -22.25 -7.57
N LYS A 75 14.66 -21.17 -6.81
CA LYS A 75 15.95 -21.00 -6.13
C LYS A 75 15.87 -20.08 -4.91
N LEU A 76 16.38 -20.57 -3.78
CA LEU A 76 16.57 -19.84 -2.52
C LEU A 76 17.66 -18.77 -2.73
N VAL A 77 17.31 -17.49 -2.60
CA VAL A 77 18.29 -16.38 -2.50
C VAL A 77 18.13 -15.70 -1.16
N GLN A 78 19.23 -15.65 -0.40
CA GLN A 78 19.34 -14.96 0.87
C GLN A 78 19.48 -13.45 0.67
N SER A 79 18.99 -12.73 1.68
CA SER A 79 18.63 -11.32 1.75
C SER A 79 19.77 -10.28 1.62
N SER A 80 21.00 -10.66 1.26
CA SER A 80 22.15 -9.75 1.38
C SER A 80 22.29 -8.71 0.26
N GLU A 81 21.54 -8.79 -0.83
CA GLU A 81 21.75 -7.91 -2.01
C GLU A 81 20.67 -6.84 -2.22
N ARG A 82 19.65 -6.74 -1.35
CA ARG A 82 18.51 -5.83 -1.57
C ARG A 82 18.69 -4.40 -1.05
N SER A 83 19.84 -4.07 -0.47
CA SER A 83 20.16 -2.72 0.03
C SER A 83 20.65 -1.75 -1.06
N ASP A 84 20.97 -2.21 -2.28
CA ASP A 84 21.54 -1.34 -3.32
C ASP A 84 20.56 -0.80 -4.37
N LEU A 85 19.31 -1.28 -4.43
CA LEU A 85 18.36 -0.77 -5.42
C LEU A 85 17.67 0.54 -4.99
N SER A 86 17.67 0.87 -3.70
CA SER A 86 17.11 2.15 -3.23
C SER A 86 18.02 3.34 -3.52
N LYS A 87 19.32 3.15 -3.77
CA LYS A 87 20.26 4.27 -4.04
C LYS A 87 20.31 4.69 -5.51
N GLN A 88 19.78 3.89 -6.43
CA GLN A 88 19.83 4.20 -7.87
C GLN A 88 18.65 5.05 -8.36
N VAL A 89 17.53 5.09 -7.63
CA VAL A 89 16.35 5.88 -8.03
C VAL A 89 16.56 7.38 -7.78
N ASP A 90 17.32 7.73 -6.74
CA ASP A 90 17.57 9.13 -6.38
C ASP A 90 18.52 9.83 -7.38
N LYS A 91 19.53 9.13 -7.90
CA LYS A 91 20.54 9.74 -8.79
C LYS A 91 20.03 10.03 -10.20
N LYS A 92 19.07 9.26 -10.71
CA LYS A 92 18.47 9.49 -12.04
C LYS A 92 17.44 10.62 -12.00
N SER A 93 16.75 10.81 -10.88
CA SER A 93 15.72 11.85 -10.74
C SER A 93 16.30 13.26 -10.62
N GLN A 94 17.49 13.39 -10.01
CA GLN A 94 18.17 14.69 -9.88
C GLN A 94 18.71 15.23 -11.22
N ALA A 95 19.13 14.35 -12.13
CA ALA A 95 19.61 14.75 -13.46
C ALA A 95 18.49 15.26 -14.40
N VAL A 96 17.25 14.79 -14.19
CA VAL A 96 16.10 15.22 -15.01
C VAL A 96 15.61 16.63 -14.62
N LEU A 97 15.75 17.02 -13.35
CA LEU A 97 15.36 18.36 -12.89
C LEU A 97 16.35 19.45 -13.33
N GLU A 98 17.66 19.18 -13.37
CA GLU A 98 18.66 20.21 -13.75
C GLU A 98 18.65 20.60 -15.23
N MET A 99 18.02 19.82 -16.10
CA MET A 99 17.99 20.09 -17.54
C MET A 99 16.79 20.96 -17.96
N ALA A 100 15.81 21.17 -17.08
CA ALA A 100 14.61 21.97 -17.36
C ALA A 100 14.80 23.48 -17.10
N ASP A 101 15.73 23.87 -16.22
CA ASP A 101 15.91 25.28 -15.82
C ASP A 101 16.77 26.13 -16.78
N LYS A 102 17.37 25.55 -17.82
CA LYS A 102 18.23 26.29 -18.77
C LYS A 102 17.53 26.74 -20.06
N ASN A 103 16.25 26.42 -20.26
CA ASN A 103 15.50 26.78 -21.46
C ASN A 103 14.45 27.90 -21.25
N LEU A 104 14.53 28.65 -20.15
CA LEU A 104 13.65 29.81 -19.90
C LEU A 104 14.40 31.16 -19.85
N HIS A 105 15.66 31.21 -20.27
CA HIS A 105 16.41 32.47 -20.40
C HIS A 105 17.23 32.53 -21.70
N ASN A 106 16.54 32.48 -22.83
CA ASN A 106 17.01 33.12 -24.06
C ASN A 106 15.87 33.88 -24.70
#